data_AF-A0A5N6DV59-F1
#
_entry.id   AF-A0A5N6DV59-F1
#
_cell.length_a   1.000
_cell.length_b   1.000
_cell.length_c   1.000
_cell.angle_alpha   90.00
_cell.angle_beta   90.00
_cell.angle_gamma   90.00
#
_symmetry.space_group_name_H-M   'P 1'
#
loop_
_entity.id
_entity.type
_entity.pdbx_description
1 polymer ?
#
loop_
_entity_poly.entity_id
_entity_poly.type
_entity_poly.pdbx_seq_one_letter_code
_entity_poly.pdbx_strand_id
1 'polypeptide(L)'
;MHFSVCVYILLASLLSIAQLAFGQGADGCNIPPAIITNFTWHNSTHNCGCDDGGCLPTGLHGGPGCGPPDMVEATFSQQSPTYNDTLTCGASDPGSVPARPIPGGPFNCRSLGRHFIFTANGTEGTLTYVEPNFICPEGRAQVTYVGSFEMDCVYDRFRNSTCVQSEPSFQLEPDEVVGIH
;
A
#
# COMPACT_ATOMS: atom_id res chain seq x y z
N MET A 1 16.46 -3.85 -57.44
CA MET A 1 15.54 -4.06 -56.30
C MET A 1 16.37 -4.28 -55.04
N HIS A 2 16.90 -3.23 -54.39
CA HIS A 2 17.69 -3.39 -53.15
C HIS A 2 17.51 -2.25 -52.13
N PHE A 3 16.72 -1.21 -52.44
CA PHE A 3 16.53 -0.06 -51.53
C PHE A 3 15.47 -0.29 -50.44
N SER A 4 14.58 -1.28 -50.60
CA SER A 4 13.47 -1.48 -49.65
C SER A 4 13.90 -2.25 -48.40
N VAL A 5 14.85 -3.18 -48.51
CA VAL A 5 15.27 -4.05 -47.40
C VAL A 5 16.04 -3.29 -46.31
N CYS A 6 16.86 -2.31 -46.69
CA CYS A 6 17.63 -1.51 -45.72
C CYS A 6 16.74 -0.63 -44.84
N VAL A 7 15.60 -0.16 -45.34
CA VAL A 7 14.66 0.69 -44.58
C VAL A 7 13.92 -0.13 -43.52
N TYR A 8 13.55 -1.38 -43.83
CA TYR A 8 12.91 -2.27 -42.86
C TYR A 8 13.86 -2.73 -41.75
N ILE A 9 15.15 -2.93 -42.06
CA ILE A 9 16.17 -3.27 -41.05
C ILE A 9 16.41 -2.09 -40.10
N LEU A 10 16.46 -0.86 -40.63
CA LEU A 10 16.60 0.36 -39.82
C LEU A 10 15.38 0.65 -38.94
N LEU A 11 14.16 0.39 -39.41
CA LEU A 11 12.97 0.52 -38.57
C LEU A 11 12.91 -0.55 -37.48
N ALA A 12 13.29 -1.80 -37.80
CA ALA A 12 13.32 -2.88 -36.83
C ALA A 12 14.37 -2.64 -35.72
N SER A 13 15.56 -2.11 -36.07
CA SER A 13 16.57 -1.76 -35.08
C SER A 13 16.16 -0.55 -34.23
N LEU A 14 15.49 0.46 -34.80
CA LEU A 14 14.93 1.58 -34.02
C LEU A 14 13.83 1.13 -33.03
N LEU A 15 13.00 0.16 -33.42
CA LEU A 15 12.00 -0.45 -32.52
C LEU A 15 12.67 -1.26 -31.40
N SER A 16 13.73 -2.02 -31.68
CA SER A 16 14.48 -2.73 -30.64
C SER A 16 15.23 -1.80 -29.68
N ILE A 17 15.73 -0.65 -30.15
CA ILE A 17 16.39 0.34 -29.28
C ILE A 17 15.36 1.09 -28.42
N ALA A 18 14.15 1.33 -28.93
CA ALA A 18 13.05 1.91 -28.14
C ALA A 18 12.57 0.98 -27.02
N GLN A 19 12.64 -0.35 -27.22
CA GLN A 19 12.34 -1.33 -26.16
C GLN A 19 13.46 -1.45 -25.11
N LEU A 20 14.71 -1.11 -25.47
CA LEU A 20 15.84 -1.06 -24.52
C LEU A 20 15.85 0.22 -23.66
N ALA A 21 15.15 1.28 -24.07
CA ALA A 21 15.05 2.52 -23.29
C ALA A 21 13.96 2.48 -22.20
N PHE A 22 13.09 1.46 -22.19
CA PHE A 22 12.06 1.26 -21.16
C PHE A 22 12.41 0.12 -20.17
N GLY A 23 13.65 -0.37 -20.21
CA GLY A 23 14.11 -1.49 -19.39
C GLY A 23 15.41 -1.23 -18.64
N GLN A 24 15.74 0.02 -18.28
CA GLN A 24 16.87 0.33 -17.39
C GLN A 24 16.49 0.31 -15.91
N GLY A 25 15.56 -0.56 -15.50
CA GLY A 25 15.13 -0.72 -14.11
C GLY A 25 15.88 -1.84 -13.42
N ALA A 26 16.94 -1.51 -12.69
CA ALA A 26 17.59 -2.34 -11.69
C ALA A 26 18.25 -3.68 -12.17
N ASP A 27 19.21 -3.60 -13.09
CA ASP A 27 20.12 -4.72 -13.36
C ASP A 27 21.01 -5.01 -12.13
N GLY A 28 20.52 -5.81 -11.18
CA GLY A 28 21.29 -6.31 -10.03
C GLY A 28 20.69 -6.06 -8.64
N CYS A 29 19.54 -5.39 -8.53
CA CYS A 29 18.85 -5.24 -7.25
C CYS A 29 17.93 -6.44 -6.99
N ASN A 30 18.35 -7.38 -6.16
CA ASN A 30 17.49 -8.46 -5.71
C ASN A 30 16.50 -7.93 -4.67
N ILE A 31 15.28 -7.60 -5.10
CA ILE A 31 14.22 -7.04 -4.28
C ILE A 31 13.27 -8.20 -3.91
N PRO A 32 13.30 -8.68 -2.66
CA PRO A 32 12.37 -9.72 -2.23
C PRO A 32 10.97 -9.13 -1.98
N PRO A 33 9.93 -9.98 -1.94
CA PRO A 33 8.58 -9.58 -1.59
C PRO A 33 8.52 -8.93 -0.20
N ALA A 34 7.59 -8.00 -0.02
CA ALA A 34 7.25 -7.47 1.31
C ALA A 34 6.21 -8.40 1.95
N ILE A 35 6.40 -8.79 3.21
CA ILE A 35 5.48 -9.70 3.90
C ILE A 35 4.59 -8.90 4.82
N ILE A 36 3.28 -9.09 4.74
CA ILE A 36 2.36 -8.57 5.74
C ILE A 36 2.09 -9.67 6.75
N THR A 37 2.32 -9.36 8.02
CA THR A 37 2.15 -10.31 9.14
C THR A 37 0.93 -10.00 9.99
N ASN A 38 0.35 -8.82 9.84
CA ASN A 38 -0.90 -8.44 10.49
C ASN A 38 -1.60 -7.36 9.69
N PHE A 39 -2.91 -7.46 9.56
CA PHE A 39 -3.76 -6.50 8.89
C PHE A 39 -5.10 -6.44 9.61
N THR A 40 -5.57 -5.22 9.86
CA THR A 40 -6.91 -4.97 10.39
C THR A 40 -7.48 -3.72 9.75
N TRP A 41 -8.72 -3.83 9.28
CA TRP A 41 -9.51 -2.71 8.79
C TRP A 41 -10.87 -2.70 9.48
N HIS A 42 -11.25 -1.53 9.99
CA HIS A 42 -12.59 -1.27 10.50
C HIS A 42 -13.26 -0.23 9.62
N ASN A 43 -14.50 -0.53 9.24
CA ASN A 43 -15.39 0.36 8.53
C ASN A 43 -16.67 0.54 9.34
N SER A 44 -16.94 1.79 9.69
CA SER A 44 -18.04 2.23 10.52
C SER A 44 -19.10 2.85 9.64
N THR A 45 -20.30 2.31 9.74
CA THR A 45 -21.47 2.84 9.04
C THR A 45 -22.11 4.01 9.78
N HIS A 46 -21.69 4.24 11.02
CA HIS A 46 -22.16 5.28 11.93
C HIS A 46 -20.97 5.97 12.62
N ASN A 47 -19.97 6.36 11.83
CA ASN A 47 -18.85 7.17 12.31
C ASN A 47 -19.38 8.55 12.72
N CYS A 48 -19.60 8.74 14.02
CA CYS A 48 -19.91 10.05 14.55
C CYS A 48 -18.59 10.76 14.75
N GLY A 49 -18.30 11.69 13.85
CA GLY A 49 -17.16 12.57 14.03
C GLY A 49 -17.13 13.26 15.40
N CYS A 50 -15.95 13.73 15.77
CA CYS A 50 -15.84 14.80 16.74
C CYS A 50 -16.21 16.10 16.03
N ASP A 51 -17.42 16.61 16.31
CA ASP A 51 -17.84 17.93 15.87
C ASP A 51 -16.83 19.00 16.35
N ASP A 52 -16.84 20.18 15.71
CA ASP A 52 -15.95 21.34 15.93
C ASP A 52 -15.77 21.84 17.39
N GLY A 53 -16.43 21.21 18.37
CA GLY A 53 -16.25 21.38 19.81
C GLY A 53 -15.27 20.40 20.49
N GLY A 54 -14.69 19.45 19.74
CA GLY A 54 -13.60 18.58 20.18
C GLY A 54 -14.02 17.19 20.66
N CYS A 55 -13.18 16.20 20.39
CA CYS A 55 -13.24 14.89 21.04
C CYS A 55 -13.00 15.06 22.54
N LEU A 56 -13.81 14.42 23.40
CA LEU A 56 -13.45 14.34 24.81
C LEU A 56 -12.06 13.68 24.92
N PRO A 57 -11.13 14.22 25.75
CA PRO A 57 -9.78 13.67 25.92
C PRO A 57 -9.76 12.26 26.55
N THR A 58 -10.93 11.69 26.81
CA THR A 58 -11.16 10.35 27.37
C THR A 58 -11.29 9.27 26.30
N GLY A 59 -11.34 9.61 25.01
CA GLY A 59 -11.55 8.62 23.94
C GLY A 59 -12.95 7.98 23.95
N LEU A 60 -13.92 8.56 24.65
CA LEU A 60 -15.32 8.15 24.54
C LEU A 60 -15.92 8.73 23.24
N HIS A 61 -16.34 7.81 22.38
CA HIS A 61 -17.07 8.06 21.13
C HIS A 61 -18.29 8.97 21.37
N GLY A 62 -18.75 9.64 20.30
CA GLY A 62 -20.01 10.39 20.29
C GLY A 62 -21.17 9.57 20.88
N GLY A 63 -22.26 10.23 21.28
CA GLY A 63 -23.31 9.68 22.13
C GLY A 63 -23.98 8.35 21.71
N PRO A 64 -25.11 7.98 22.35
CA PRO A 64 -25.78 6.71 22.09
C PRO A 64 -26.05 6.50 20.58
N GLY A 65 -25.47 5.43 20.00
CA GLY A 65 -25.65 5.08 18.59
C GLY A 65 -24.41 5.30 17.69
N CYS A 66 -23.33 5.88 18.22
CA CYS A 66 -22.09 6.06 17.46
C CYS A 66 -21.23 4.79 17.44
N GLY A 67 -20.72 4.45 16.26
CA GLY A 67 -19.79 3.35 16.06
C GLY A 67 -18.34 3.73 16.37
N PRO A 68 -17.41 2.77 16.40
CA PRO A 68 -15.98 3.05 16.44
C PRO A 68 -15.58 3.89 15.21
N PRO A 69 -14.45 4.63 15.25
CA PRO A 69 -13.93 5.30 14.07
C PRO A 69 -13.44 4.31 13.02
N ASP A 70 -13.47 4.72 11.75
CA ASP A 70 -12.80 3.98 10.68
C ASP A 70 -11.30 3.85 10.98
N MET A 71 -10.74 2.67 10.78
CA MET A 71 -9.31 2.47 10.96
C MET A 71 -8.75 1.46 9.97
N VAL A 72 -7.49 1.62 9.62
CA VAL A 72 -6.73 0.62 8.90
C VAL A 72 -5.33 0.56 9.47
N GLU A 73 -4.85 -0.66 9.71
CA GLU A 73 -3.52 -0.94 10.20
C GLU A 73 -2.95 -2.16 9.47
N ALA A 74 -1.70 -2.05 9.05
CA ALA A 74 -0.95 -3.11 8.40
C ALA A 74 0.46 -3.16 8.98
N THR A 75 0.94 -4.36 9.30
CA THR A 75 2.29 -4.62 9.78
C THR A 75 3.10 -5.34 8.71
N PHE A 76 4.14 -4.68 8.25
CA PHE A 76 5.05 -5.14 7.21
C PHE A 76 6.31 -5.69 7.85
N SER A 77 6.68 -6.90 7.51
CA SER A 77 8.02 -7.45 7.70
C SER A 77 8.74 -7.38 6.36
N GLN A 78 9.74 -6.50 6.30
CA GLN A 78 10.57 -6.37 5.11
C GLN A 78 11.93 -6.99 5.43
N GLN A 79 12.26 -8.05 4.69
CA GLN A 79 13.60 -8.60 4.71
C GLN A 79 14.34 -8.03 3.53
N SER A 80 15.32 -7.17 3.77
CA SER A 80 16.25 -6.69 2.76
C SER A 80 17.66 -6.72 3.35
N PRO A 81 18.71 -6.61 2.52
CA PRO A 81 20.08 -6.48 3.02
C PRO A 81 20.30 -5.29 3.98
N THR A 82 19.38 -4.32 4.00
CA THR A 82 19.48 -3.08 4.77
C THR A 82 18.51 -3.00 5.93
N TYR A 83 17.28 -3.43 5.71
CA TYR A 83 16.20 -3.43 6.69
C TYR A 83 15.79 -4.87 6.95
N ASN A 84 15.99 -5.30 8.18
CA ASN A 84 15.34 -6.48 8.74
C ASN A 84 14.43 -5.98 9.85
N ASP A 85 13.42 -5.21 9.46
CA ASP A 85 12.54 -4.52 10.38
C ASP A 85 11.09 -4.98 10.24
N THR A 86 10.34 -4.72 11.30
CA THR A 86 8.88 -4.87 11.32
C THR A 86 8.31 -3.49 11.56
N LEU A 87 7.41 -3.08 10.67
CA LEU A 87 6.85 -1.73 10.66
C LEU A 87 5.34 -1.80 10.61
N THR A 88 4.70 -1.22 11.62
CA THR A 88 3.25 -1.03 11.61
C THR A 88 2.93 0.36 11.07
N CYS A 89 2.04 0.38 10.09
CA CYS A 89 1.54 1.58 9.43
C CYS A 89 0.03 1.59 9.56
N GLY A 90 -0.57 2.77 9.65
CA GLY A 90 -2.01 2.85 9.71
C GLY A 90 -2.51 4.25 9.92
N ALA A 91 -3.82 4.38 9.84
CA ALA A 91 -4.52 5.56 10.31
C ALA A 91 -5.82 5.12 10.97
N SER A 92 -6.23 5.91 11.96
CA SER A 92 -7.58 5.90 12.47
C SER A 92 -8.17 7.25 12.13
N ASP A 93 -9.37 7.30 11.59
CA ASP A 93 -10.11 8.54 11.46
C ASP A 93 -10.44 9.04 12.88
N PRO A 94 -9.90 10.17 13.36
CA PRO A 94 -10.24 10.67 14.69
C PRO A 94 -11.68 11.19 14.77
N GLY A 95 -12.45 11.12 13.68
CA GLY A 95 -13.78 11.70 13.57
C GLY A 95 -13.73 13.19 13.20
N SER A 96 -12.60 13.73 12.76
CA SER A 96 -12.52 15.14 12.37
C SER A 96 -13.19 15.35 11.03
N VAL A 97 -14.11 16.32 10.90
CA VAL A 97 -14.71 16.69 9.61
C VAL A 97 -13.75 17.63 8.85
N PRO A 98 -13.37 17.33 7.60
CA PRO A 98 -13.76 16.17 6.80
C PRO A 98 -12.95 14.91 7.17
N ALA A 99 -13.67 13.83 7.45
CA ALA A 99 -13.09 12.52 7.73
C ALA A 99 -12.31 12.05 6.51
N ARG A 100 -11.09 11.56 6.73
CA ARG A 100 -10.29 10.99 5.63
C ARG A 100 -10.94 9.66 5.21
N PRO A 101 -11.13 9.41 3.90
CA PRO A 101 -11.68 8.13 3.47
C PRO A 101 -10.74 6.97 3.82
N ILE A 102 -11.30 5.97 4.48
CA ILE A 102 -10.70 4.65 4.74
C ILE A 102 -11.76 3.63 4.28
N PRO A 103 -11.52 2.83 3.23
CA PRO A 103 -10.27 2.63 2.48
C PRO A 103 -9.92 3.80 1.55
N GLY A 104 -8.68 3.78 1.03
CA GLY A 104 -8.06 4.85 0.26
C GLY A 104 -6.57 4.88 0.57
N GLY A 105 -6.09 5.96 1.18
CA GLY A 105 -4.67 6.18 1.46
C GLY A 105 -4.15 7.43 0.74
N PRO A 106 -2.84 7.76 0.85
CA PRO A 106 -1.75 6.99 1.48
C PRO A 106 -1.72 7.02 3.01
N PHE A 107 -1.53 5.89 3.67
CA PHE A 107 -1.36 5.76 5.12
C PHE A 107 0.12 5.69 5.47
N ASN A 108 0.63 6.75 6.09
CA ASN A 108 2.05 6.89 6.38
C ASN A 108 2.47 5.96 7.52
N CYS A 109 3.61 5.33 7.34
CA CYS A 109 4.32 4.63 8.39
C CYS A 109 5.14 5.65 9.21
N ARG A 110 5.49 5.33 10.46
CA ARG A 110 6.36 6.19 11.29
C ARG A 110 7.78 6.39 10.75
N SER A 111 8.12 5.76 9.63
CA SER A 111 9.49 5.59 9.13
C SER A 111 9.63 6.12 7.70
N LEU A 112 10.60 7.02 7.50
CA LEU A 112 11.28 7.35 6.24
C LEU A 112 10.43 7.58 4.98
N GLY A 113 9.17 8.00 5.14
CA GLY A 113 8.26 8.26 4.01
C GLY A 113 7.58 7.00 3.45
N ARG A 114 7.76 5.85 4.10
CA ARG A 114 7.05 4.60 3.77
C ARG A 114 5.56 4.80 4.00
N HIS A 115 4.75 4.29 3.09
CA HIS A 115 3.31 4.41 3.18
C HIS A 115 2.63 3.28 2.41
N PHE A 116 1.34 3.07 2.68
CA PHE A 116 0.54 2.15 1.88
C PHE A 116 -0.82 2.74 1.49
N ILE A 117 -1.42 2.18 0.46
CA ILE A 117 -2.77 2.45 -0.01
C ILE A 117 -3.55 1.15 0.12
N PHE A 118 -4.78 1.22 0.63
CA PHE A 118 -5.64 0.07 0.83
C PHE A 118 -6.95 0.28 0.09
N THR A 119 -7.39 -0.74 -0.63
CA THR A 119 -8.73 -0.79 -1.24
C THR A 119 -9.39 -2.12 -0.91
N ALA A 120 -10.71 -2.13 -0.83
CA ALA A 120 -11.49 -3.31 -0.51
C ALA A 120 -12.60 -3.51 -1.55
N ASN A 121 -12.79 -4.75 -1.98
CA ASN A 121 -13.91 -5.19 -2.81
C ASN A 121 -14.58 -6.40 -2.16
N GLY A 122 -15.59 -6.15 -1.32
CA GLY A 122 -16.18 -7.20 -0.49
C GLY A 122 -15.18 -7.70 0.56
N THR A 123 -14.82 -8.98 0.49
CA THR A 123 -13.83 -9.63 1.35
C THR A 123 -12.43 -9.67 0.74
N GLU A 124 -12.24 -9.20 -0.49
CA GLU A 124 -10.92 -9.10 -1.11
C GLU A 124 -10.32 -7.73 -0.81
N GLY A 125 -9.14 -7.72 -0.21
CA GLY A 125 -8.35 -6.53 0.07
C GLY A 125 -7.18 -6.42 -0.90
N THR A 126 -6.88 -5.22 -1.40
CA THR A 126 -5.69 -4.93 -2.20
C THR A 126 -4.86 -3.86 -1.51
N LEU A 127 -3.56 -4.12 -1.37
CA LEU A 127 -2.59 -3.21 -0.79
C LEU A 127 -1.52 -2.83 -1.81
N THR A 128 -1.22 -1.53 -1.85
CA THR A 128 -0.02 -0.98 -2.50
C THR A 128 0.86 -0.40 -1.43
N TYR A 129 2.08 -0.90 -1.28
CA TYR A 129 3.06 -0.44 -0.30
C TYR A 129 4.27 0.18 -0.99
N VAL A 130 4.74 1.32 -0.51
CA VAL A 130 5.87 2.05 -1.11
C VAL A 130 7.03 2.12 -0.12
N GLU A 131 8.17 1.58 -0.52
CA GLU A 131 9.47 1.75 0.12
C GLU A 131 10.29 2.77 -0.70
N PRO A 132 10.39 4.04 -0.28
CA PRO A 132 11.06 5.08 -1.06
C PRO A 132 12.59 5.04 -0.97
N ASN A 133 13.19 4.21 -0.11
CA ASN A 133 14.64 4.23 0.11
C ASN A 133 15.25 2.83 0.13
N PHE A 134 14.78 1.93 -0.73
CA PHE A 134 15.36 0.59 -0.88
C PHE A 134 16.83 0.71 -1.34
N ILE A 135 17.75 0.03 -0.67
CA ILE A 135 19.17 0.08 -1.04
C ILE A 135 19.50 -1.09 -1.96
N CYS A 136 20.06 -0.74 -3.12
CA CYS A 136 20.56 -1.65 -4.14
C CYS A 136 22.09 -1.57 -4.21
N PRO A 137 22.79 -2.55 -4.82
CA PRO A 137 24.24 -2.51 -4.98
C PRO A 137 24.75 -1.25 -5.71
N GLU A 138 23.99 -0.74 -6.66
CA GLU A 138 24.38 0.39 -7.53
C GLU A 138 23.79 1.74 -7.08
N GLY A 139 23.02 1.78 -5.99
CA GLY A 139 22.36 3.02 -5.54
C GLY A 139 21.12 2.77 -4.70
N ARG A 140 20.21 3.73 -4.68
CA ARG A 140 18.90 3.58 -4.03
C ARG A 140 17.81 3.45 -5.08
N ALA A 141 16.71 2.83 -4.69
CA ALA A 141 15.50 2.73 -5.48
C ALA A 141 14.28 2.98 -4.62
N GLN A 142 13.25 3.56 -5.22
CA GLN A 142 11.89 3.45 -4.73
C GLN A 142 11.31 2.16 -5.26
N VAL A 143 10.72 1.35 -4.37
CA VAL A 143 10.03 0.11 -4.73
C VAL A 143 8.57 0.24 -4.35
N THR A 144 7.70 -0.01 -5.32
CA THR A 144 6.26 -0.16 -5.13
C THR A 144 5.94 -1.65 -5.12
N TYR A 145 5.28 -2.10 -4.07
CA TYR A 145 4.81 -3.48 -3.90
C TYR A 145 3.29 -3.52 -4.00
N VAL A 146 2.75 -4.55 -4.64
CA VAL A 146 1.30 -4.74 -4.80
C VAL A 146 0.92 -6.18 -4.47
N GLY A 147 -0.25 -6.35 -3.86
CA GLY A 147 -0.80 -7.68 -3.61
C GLY A 147 -2.25 -7.61 -3.14
N SER A 148 -2.95 -8.72 -3.30
CA SER A 148 -4.33 -8.90 -2.88
C SER A 148 -4.45 -10.10 -1.94
N PHE A 149 -5.40 -10.05 -1.02
CA PHE A 149 -5.59 -11.08 0.01
C PHE A 149 -7.06 -11.16 0.43
N GLU A 150 -7.45 -12.33 0.94
CA GLU A 150 -8.78 -12.52 1.51
C GLU A 150 -8.82 -12.00 2.96
N MET A 151 -9.98 -11.44 3.32
CA MET A 151 -10.28 -10.92 4.63
C MET A 151 -11.49 -11.62 5.25
N ASP A 152 -11.37 -11.93 6.53
CA ASP A 152 -12.48 -12.39 7.36
C ASP A 152 -13.13 -11.18 8.04
N CYS A 153 -14.35 -10.85 7.62
CA CYS A 153 -15.10 -9.70 8.13
C CYS A 153 -16.20 -10.12 9.10
N VAL A 154 -16.20 -9.52 10.29
CA VAL A 154 -17.28 -9.64 11.28
C VAL A 154 -18.10 -8.37 11.27
N TYR A 155 -19.42 -8.54 11.15
CA TYR A 155 -20.38 -7.44 11.16
C TYR A 155 -21.08 -7.35 12.51
N ASP A 156 -21.14 -6.14 13.06
CA ASP A 156 -21.93 -5.89 14.26
C ASP A 156 -23.41 -5.58 13.93
N ARG A 157 -24.23 -5.43 14.97
CA ARG A 157 -25.66 -5.10 14.84
C ARG A 157 -25.93 -3.74 14.18
N PHE A 158 -24.92 -2.87 14.11
CA PHE A 158 -24.99 -1.57 13.47
C PHE A 158 -24.48 -1.59 12.03
N ARG A 159 -24.06 -2.77 11.52
CA ARG A 159 -23.44 -2.99 10.21
C ARG A 159 -22.03 -2.44 10.08
N ASN A 160 -21.36 -2.12 11.20
CA ASN A 160 -19.93 -1.87 11.15
C ASN A 160 -19.22 -3.19 10.85
N SER A 161 -18.14 -3.14 10.08
CA SER A 161 -17.36 -4.32 9.73
C SER A 161 -15.95 -4.19 10.25
N THR A 162 -15.49 -5.19 10.98
CA THR A 162 -14.07 -5.39 11.28
C THR A 162 -13.57 -6.55 10.45
N CYS A 163 -12.62 -6.27 9.57
CA CYS A 163 -12.00 -7.22 8.67
C CYS A 163 -10.54 -7.42 9.08
N VAL A 164 -10.14 -8.69 9.17
CA VAL A 164 -8.74 -9.08 9.38
C VAL A 164 -8.30 -9.96 8.22
N GLN A 165 -7.00 -10.00 7.92
CA GLN A 165 -6.49 -10.96 6.93
C GLN A 165 -6.85 -12.40 7.34
N SER A 166 -7.31 -13.23 6.39
CA SER A 166 -7.68 -14.62 6.65
C SER A 166 -6.44 -15.52 6.84
N GLU A 167 -5.37 -15.24 6.09
CA GLU A 167 -4.09 -15.93 6.22
C GLU A 167 -3.22 -15.28 7.30
N PRO A 168 -2.33 -16.03 8.00
CA PRO A 168 -1.45 -15.48 9.01
C PRO A 168 -0.38 -14.53 8.45
N SER A 169 -0.08 -14.64 7.15
CA SER A 169 0.79 -13.73 6.43
C SER A 169 0.55 -13.83 4.94
N PHE A 170 0.74 -12.74 4.20
CA PHE A 170 0.70 -12.74 2.74
C PHE A 170 1.81 -11.85 2.16
N GLN A 171 2.13 -12.06 0.89
CA GLN A 171 3.25 -11.39 0.22
C GLN A 171 2.73 -10.33 -0.74
N LEU A 172 3.42 -9.19 -0.76
CA LEU A 172 3.28 -8.17 -1.78
C LEU A 172 4.48 -8.28 -2.71
N GLU A 173 4.19 -8.46 -4.00
CA GLU A 173 5.22 -8.59 -5.02
C GLU A 173 5.71 -7.20 -5.46
N PRO A 174 7.00 -7.03 -5.79
CA PRO A 174 7.49 -5.81 -6.42
C PRO A 174 6.80 -5.61 -7.77
N ASP A 175 6.19 -4.44 -7.96
CA ASP A 175 5.49 -4.05 -9.19
C ASP A 175 6.28 -2.99 -9.98
N GLU A 176 6.76 -1.95 -9.28
CA GLU A 176 7.55 -0.88 -9.89
C GLU A 176 8.84 -0.63 -9.10
N VAL A 177 9.95 -0.45 -9.81
CA VAL A 177 11.27 -0.15 -9.23
C VAL A 177 11.86 1.05 -9.97
N VAL A 178 12.02 2.17 -9.26
CA VAL A 178 12.54 3.42 -9.82
C VAL A 178 13.84 3.78 -9.12
N GLY A 179 14.93 3.86 -9.89
CA GLY A 179 16.23 4.30 -9.37
C GLY A 179 16.18 5.75 -8.86
N ILE A 180 16.83 6.01 -7.73
CA ILE A 180 16.96 7.33 -7.12
C ILE A 180 18.43 7.75 -7.22
N HIS A 181 18.67 8.84 -7.94
CA HIS A 181 20.00 9.42 -8.18
C HIS A 181 20.31 10.56 -7.21
#